data_AF-A0A7S1UHX9-F1
#
_entry.id   AF-A0A7S1UHX9-F1
#
_cell.length_a   1.000
_cell.length_b   1.000
_cell.length_c   1.000
_cell.angle_alpha   90.00
_cell.angle_beta   90.00
_cell.angle_gamma   90.00
#
_symmetry.space_group_name_H-M   'P 1'
#
loop_
_entity.id
_entity.type
_entity.pdbx_description
1 polymer ?
#
loop_
_entity_poly.entity_id
_entity_poly.type
_entity_poly.pdbx_seq_one_letter_code
_entity_poly.pdbx_strand_id
1 'polypeptide(L)'
;SVQFGAYSTRALPHDVTADALKKAMEESLNLRDADRSDAGNVPGIGTLAVTRMRSGDEGGYRWTITFTSAIGNVPQLTVKNYLHSLDAAIAVETVQDGNSLGGTFTLGFNGAATPALAHDASATAVQAALSALPDVITARVERTNPTNNCGDGLCQNNPTPGGGNAWTIMITTQVGNVSPVAPTRPEATAEGLHRYVEVIGHQLTGVDATLDMEAGYGRSYAVNKGAIAPLTPYSLAFGGSGGTYGGKGGDGNG
;
A
#
# COMPACT_ATOMS: atom_id res chain seq x y z
N SER A 1 -19.01 27.37 -4.54
CA SER A 1 -18.80 25.90 -4.58
C SER A 1 -17.45 25.59 -3.97
N VAL A 2 -17.28 24.40 -3.43
CA VAL A 2 -15.99 23.93 -2.91
C VAL A 2 -15.30 23.12 -4.01
N GLN A 3 -13.98 23.27 -4.13
CA GLN A 3 -13.16 22.68 -5.18
C GLN A 3 -11.96 21.95 -4.59
N PHE A 4 -11.59 20.84 -5.21
CA PHE A 4 -10.43 20.03 -4.85
C PHE A 4 -9.81 19.46 -6.14
N GLY A 5 -8.63 19.93 -6.51
CA GLY A 5 -8.02 19.61 -7.80
C GLY A 5 -8.96 19.94 -8.97
N ALA A 6 -9.34 18.93 -9.76
CA ALA A 6 -10.28 19.06 -10.86
C ALA A 6 -11.76 18.93 -10.45
N TYR A 7 -12.05 18.51 -9.21
CA TYR A 7 -13.41 18.30 -8.72
C TYR A 7 -14.02 19.58 -8.17
N SER A 8 -15.34 19.72 -8.34
CA SER A 8 -16.10 20.82 -7.78
C SER A 8 -17.47 20.34 -7.32
N THR A 9 -17.90 20.79 -6.15
CA THR A 9 -19.30 20.69 -5.75
C THR A 9 -20.17 21.57 -6.64
N ARG A 10 -21.48 21.30 -6.64
CA ARG A 10 -22.49 22.30 -7.02
C ARG A 10 -22.41 23.55 -6.14
N ALA A 11 -23.06 24.63 -6.56
CA ALA A 11 -23.20 25.81 -5.72
C ALA A 11 -23.93 25.42 -4.42
N LEU A 12 -23.39 25.86 -3.28
CA LEU A 12 -23.94 25.61 -1.96
C LEU A 12 -24.44 26.94 -1.40
N PRO A 13 -25.58 26.94 -0.71
CA PRO A 13 -26.08 28.15 -0.06
C PRO A 13 -25.14 28.57 1.09
N HIS A 14 -25.13 29.87 1.38
CA HIS A 14 -24.27 30.48 2.41
C HIS A 14 -24.53 29.95 3.83
N ASP A 15 -25.67 29.34 4.08
CA ASP A 15 -26.11 28.79 5.36
C ASP A 15 -26.25 27.26 5.30
N VAL A 16 -25.54 26.60 4.37
CA VAL A 16 -25.52 25.14 4.24
C VAL A 16 -25.22 24.46 5.59
N THR A 17 -26.01 23.44 5.95
CA THR A 17 -25.80 22.67 7.19
C THR A 17 -24.52 21.85 7.11
N ALA A 18 -23.96 21.48 8.27
CA ALA A 18 -22.77 20.62 8.33
C ALA A 18 -22.98 19.31 7.55
N ASP A 19 -24.12 18.64 7.76
CA ASP A 19 -24.45 17.38 7.07
C ASP A 19 -24.61 17.56 5.55
N ALA A 20 -25.25 18.66 5.13
CA ALA A 20 -25.41 18.94 3.70
C ALA A 20 -24.07 19.29 3.03
N LEU A 21 -23.18 20.00 3.73
CA LEU A 21 -21.83 20.29 3.26
C LEU A 21 -21.00 19.00 3.15
N LYS A 22 -21.00 18.18 4.21
CA LYS A 22 -20.36 16.85 4.22
C LYS A 22 -20.79 16.03 3.01
N LYS A 23 -22.09 15.85 2.84
CA LYS A 23 -22.67 15.06 1.75
C LYS A 23 -22.27 15.61 0.39
N ALA A 24 -22.40 16.93 0.18
CA ALA A 24 -22.06 17.54 -1.10
C ALA A 24 -20.58 17.36 -1.47
N MET A 25 -19.68 17.47 -0.49
CA MET A 25 -18.25 17.29 -0.69
C MET A 25 -17.91 15.82 -0.98
N GLU A 26 -18.36 14.89 -0.15
CA GLU A 26 -18.08 13.45 -0.34
C GLU A 26 -18.64 12.91 -1.66
N GLU A 27 -19.79 13.40 -2.12
CA GLU A 27 -20.41 12.99 -3.39
C GLU A 27 -19.73 13.61 -4.63
N SER A 28 -19.14 14.80 -4.51
CA SER A 28 -18.64 15.57 -5.66
C SER A 28 -17.11 15.61 -5.78
N LEU A 29 -16.39 15.39 -4.68
CA LEU A 29 -14.93 15.57 -4.59
C LEU A 29 -14.16 14.26 -4.42
N ASN A 30 -14.85 13.12 -4.52
CA ASN A 30 -14.24 11.79 -4.54
C ASN A 30 -14.43 11.13 -5.90
N LEU A 31 -13.47 10.29 -6.31
CA LEU A 31 -13.66 9.37 -7.41
C LEU A 31 -14.66 8.27 -7.00
N ARG A 32 -15.43 7.78 -7.97
CA ARG A 32 -16.19 6.54 -7.80
C ARG A 32 -15.21 5.37 -7.81
N ASP A 33 -15.46 4.35 -7.00
CA ASP A 33 -14.55 3.20 -6.90
C ASP A 33 -14.30 2.49 -8.24
N ALA A 34 -15.30 2.47 -9.13
CA ALA A 34 -15.20 1.89 -10.47
C ALA A 34 -14.26 2.67 -11.41
N ASP A 35 -14.07 3.96 -11.17
CA ASP A 35 -13.21 4.83 -11.99
C ASP A 35 -11.78 4.91 -11.41
N ARG A 36 -11.55 4.34 -10.22
CA ARG A 36 -10.28 4.45 -9.48
C ARG A 36 -9.15 3.64 -10.14
N SER A 37 -9.43 2.50 -10.77
CA SER A 37 -8.40 1.64 -11.39
C SER A 37 -7.63 2.33 -12.52
N ASP A 38 -8.25 3.30 -13.18
CA ASP A 38 -7.74 3.91 -14.42
C ASP A 38 -7.32 5.38 -14.22
N ALA A 39 -7.61 5.98 -13.06
CA ALA A 39 -7.49 7.42 -12.83
C ALA A 39 -6.06 7.94 -12.56
N GLY A 40 -5.06 7.08 -12.37
CA GLY A 40 -3.74 7.51 -11.89
C GLY A 40 -3.79 8.11 -10.47
N ASN A 41 -2.80 8.93 -10.11
CA ASN A 41 -2.70 9.56 -8.77
C ASN A 41 -3.63 10.79 -8.65
N VAL A 42 -4.94 10.56 -8.64
CA VAL A 42 -5.94 11.60 -8.38
C VAL A 42 -6.72 11.20 -7.14
N PRO A 43 -6.13 11.33 -5.92
CA PRO A 43 -6.85 11.00 -4.71
C PRO A 43 -8.06 11.93 -4.59
N GLY A 44 -9.17 11.42 -4.06
CA GLY A 44 -10.28 12.26 -3.60
C GLY A 44 -9.96 12.92 -2.25
N ILE A 45 -11.00 13.43 -1.61
CA ILE A 45 -10.91 13.98 -0.24
C ILE A 45 -11.21 12.94 0.87
N GLY A 46 -11.73 11.77 0.51
CA GLY A 46 -12.16 10.74 1.46
C GLY A 46 -13.48 11.07 2.14
N THR A 47 -13.65 10.53 3.34
CA THR A 47 -14.77 10.81 4.26
C THR A 47 -14.42 11.97 5.18
N LEU A 48 -15.46 12.69 5.61
CA LEU A 48 -15.31 13.92 6.40
C LEU A 48 -16.12 13.86 7.70
N ALA A 49 -15.64 14.54 8.72
CA ALA A 49 -16.48 15.08 9.79
C ALA A 49 -16.56 16.60 9.62
N VAL A 50 -17.78 17.15 9.65
CA VAL A 50 -18.01 18.58 9.47
C VAL A 50 -18.74 19.12 10.68
N THR A 51 -18.22 20.19 11.28
CA THR A 51 -18.94 20.97 12.29
C THR A 51 -19.17 22.38 11.77
N ARG A 52 -20.24 23.01 12.25
CA ARG A 52 -20.60 24.38 11.86
C ARG A 52 -20.91 25.21 13.09
N MET A 53 -20.38 26.42 13.13
CA MET A 53 -20.73 27.45 14.12
C MET A 53 -21.08 28.76 13.44
N ARG A 54 -21.82 29.63 14.15
CA ARG A 54 -21.96 31.04 13.75
C ARG A 54 -20.61 31.75 13.87
N SER A 55 -20.33 32.67 12.97
CA SER A 55 -19.09 33.44 12.96
C SER A 55 -19.42 34.92 12.72
N GLY A 56 -19.06 35.77 13.67
CA GLY A 56 -19.43 37.19 13.64
C GLY A 56 -20.91 37.44 13.92
N ASP A 57 -21.29 38.72 13.91
CA ASP A 57 -22.65 39.17 14.21
C ASP A 57 -23.47 39.39 12.91
N GLU A 58 -22.82 39.41 11.75
CA GLU A 58 -23.40 39.70 10.43
C GLU A 58 -23.96 38.46 9.70
N GLY A 59 -24.29 37.40 10.43
CA GLY A 59 -24.88 36.18 9.84
C GLY A 59 -23.88 35.26 9.13
N GLY A 60 -22.59 35.40 9.44
CA GLY A 60 -21.54 34.51 8.94
C GLY A 60 -21.56 33.13 9.59
N TYR A 61 -20.96 32.16 8.91
CA TYR A 61 -20.78 30.80 9.41
C TYR A 61 -19.33 30.36 9.21
N ARG A 62 -18.84 29.55 10.14
CA ARG A 62 -17.57 28.84 10.03
C ARG A 62 -17.85 27.34 10.03
N TRP A 63 -17.30 26.65 9.04
CA TRP A 63 -17.30 25.19 8.98
C TRP A 63 -15.89 24.69 9.30
N THR A 64 -15.80 23.74 10.21
CA THR A 64 -14.56 22.99 10.43
C THR A 64 -14.71 21.64 9.77
N ILE A 65 -13.81 21.34 8.83
CA ILE A 65 -13.82 20.10 8.04
C ILE A 65 -12.63 19.28 8.51
N THR A 66 -12.90 18.09 9.03
CA THR A 66 -11.90 17.10 9.43
C THR A 66 -11.95 15.94 8.45
N PHE A 67 -10.82 15.64 7.80
CA PHE A 67 -10.73 14.50 6.89
C PHE A 67 -10.50 13.23 7.72
N THR A 68 -11.46 12.31 7.70
CA THR A 68 -11.46 11.14 8.61
C THR A 68 -10.88 9.88 7.99
N SER A 69 -10.86 9.77 6.66
CA SER A 69 -10.20 8.65 5.96
C SER A 69 -8.97 9.07 5.16
N ALA A 70 -8.77 10.37 4.91
CA ALA A 70 -7.63 10.80 4.12
C ALA A 70 -6.30 10.39 4.78
N ILE A 71 -5.38 9.96 3.94
CA ILE A 71 -4.04 9.51 4.29
C ILE A 71 -3.07 10.66 3.99
N GLY A 72 -2.33 11.11 5.00
CA GLY A 72 -1.40 12.22 4.82
C GLY A 72 -2.08 13.58 4.80
N ASN A 73 -1.34 14.58 4.30
CA ASN A 73 -1.87 15.93 4.18
C ASN A 73 -2.83 16.05 2.99
N VAL A 74 -3.99 16.67 3.21
CA VAL A 74 -4.95 16.95 2.14
C VAL A 74 -4.64 18.34 1.57
N PRO A 75 -4.40 18.47 0.25
CA PRO A 75 -4.21 19.78 -0.37
C PRO A 75 -5.35 20.74 -0.02
N GLN A 76 -4.99 22.01 0.19
CA GLN A 76 -5.96 23.02 0.62
C GLN A 76 -7.11 23.13 -0.38
N LEU A 77 -8.34 23.09 0.15
CA LEU A 77 -9.56 23.29 -0.64
C LEU A 77 -9.61 24.73 -1.17
N THR A 78 -10.16 24.89 -2.37
CA THR A 78 -10.45 26.20 -2.93
C THR A 78 -11.95 26.43 -2.98
N VAL A 79 -12.38 27.69 -2.86
CA VAL A 79 -13.80 28.04 -2.88
C VAL A 79 -14.05 29.10 -3.94
N LYS A 80 -15.00 28.78 -4.83
CA LYS A 80 -15.55 29.78 -5.74
C LYS A 80 -16.71 30.51 -5.06
N ASN A 81 -16.52 31.80 -4.83
CA ASN A 81 -17.50 32.67 -4.21
C ASN A 81 -18.57 33.12 -5.23
N TYR A 82 -19.83 33.07 -4.82
CA TYR A 82 -20.99 33.52 -5.61
C TYR A 82 -21.83 34.55 -4.83
N LEU A 83 -21.32 35.05 -3.70
CA LEU A 83 -21.99 36.04 -2.88
C LEU A 83 -21.93 37.41 -3.58
N HIS A 84 -23.05 38.13 -3.54
CA HIS A 84 -23.22 39.40 -4.25
C HIS A 84 -23.18 40.64 -3.33
N SER A 85 -23.08 40.45 -2.01
CA SER A 85 -22.99 41.57 -1.06
C SER A 85 -21.59 42.21 -1.11
N LEU A 86 -21.53 43.53 -0.91
CA LEU A 86 -20.28 44.21 -0.60
C LEU A 86 -19.64 43.52 0.63
N ASP A 87 -18.33 43.29 0.57
CA ASP A 87 -17.49 42.69 1.62
C ASP A 87 -17.77 41.23 2.02
N ALA A 88 -18.63 40.50 1.29
CA ALA A 88 -18.80 39.07 1.51
C ALA A 88 -17.58 38.26 1.04
N ALA A 89 -16.68 37.95 1.98
CA ALA A 89 -15.49 37.15 1.74
C ALA A 89 -15.64 35.72 2.27
N ILE A 90 -14.96 34.77 1.60
CA ILE A 90 -14.78 33.41 2.09
C ILE A 90 -13.28 33.20 2.29
N ALA A 91 -12.89 32.83 3.51
CA ALA A 91 -11.54 32.42 3.83
C ALA A 91 -11.48 30.90 3.99
N VAL A 92 -10.40 30.29 3.49
CA VAL A 92 -10.09 28.88 3.69
C VAL A 92 -8.69 28.80 4.25
N GLU A 93 -8.54 28.09 5.36
CA GLU A 93 -7.26 27.90 6.04
C GLU A 93 -7.11 26.44 6.48
N THR A 94 -5.88 25.95 6.45
CA THR A 94 -5.53 24.65 7.04
C THR A 94 -5.40 24.81 8.55
N VAL A 95 -6.28 24.18 9.31
CA VAL A 95 -6.24 24.20 10.79
C VAL A 95 -5.14 23.29 11.34
N GLN A 96 -4.95 22.14 10.70
CA GLN A 96 -3.97 21.14 11.09
C GLN A 96 -3.54 20.35 9.84
N ASP A 97 -2.22 20.20 9.65
CA ASP A 97 -1.67 19.32 8.62
C ASP A 97 -1.86 17.85 8.99
N GLY A 98 -2.11 17.02 7.98
CA GLY A 98 -2.15 15.56 8.16
C GLY A 98 -0.76 14.96 8.41
N ASN A 99 -0.72 13.84 9.14
CA ASN A 99 0.50 13.06 9.29
C ASN A 99 0.73 12.21 8.03
N SER A 100 1.84 12.43 7.33
CA SER A 100 2.23 11.65 6.15
C SER A 100 3.46 10.81 6.44
N LEU A 101 3.38 9.51 6.14
CA LEU A 101 4.57 8.66 6.04
C LEU A 101 5.43 9.14 4.87
N GLY A 102 6.74 9.15 5.07
CA GLY A 102 7.71 9.51 4.03
C GLY A 102 9.04 8.80 4.22
N GLY A 103 10.03 9.17 3.43
CA GLY A 103 11.40 8.66 3.54
C GLY A 103 11.61 7.36 2.78
N THR A 104 12.62 6.59 3.21
CA THR A 104 13.11 5.41 2.48
C THR A 104 13.37 4.21 3.38
N PHE A 105 13.42 3.03 2.77
CA PHE A 105 13.85 1.78 3.39
C PHE A 105 14.83 1.04 2.50
N THR A 106 15.62 0.13 3.09
CA THR A 106 16.60 -0.69 2.37
C THR A 106 16.40 -2.15 2.74
N LEU A 107 16.31 -3.01 1.72
CA LEU A 107 16.19 -4.45 1.88
C LEU A 107 17.55 -5.12 1.66
N GLY A 108 17.74 -6.26 2.31
CA GLY A 108 18.95 -7.06 2.25
C GLY A 108 18.69 -8.50 1.91
N PHE A 109 19.61 -9.12 1.19
CA PHE A 109 19.66 -10.57 1.05
C PHE A 109 21.11 -11.05 0.95
N ASN A 110 21.46 -12.05 1.75
CA ASN A 110 22.79 -12.66 1.79
C ASN A 110 23.97 -11.66 1.92
N GLY A 111 23.80 -10.61 2.72
CA GLY A 111 24.84 -9.58 2.93
C GLY A 111 24.95 -8.52 1.82
N ALA A 112 24.14 -8.62 0.76
CA ALA A 112 23.97 -7.57 -0.23
C ALA A 112 22.72 -6.72 0.08
N ALA A 113 22.77 -5.44 -0.27
CA ALA A 113 21.72 -4.47 0.00
C ALA A 113 21.14 -3.89 -1.29
N THR A 114 19.84 -3.61 -1.30
CA THR A 114 19.21 -2.83 -2.37
C THR A 114 19.67 -1.37 -2.27
N PRO A 115 19.48 -0.56 -3.33
CA PRO A 115 19.40 0.88 -3.16
C PRO A 115 18.28 1.27 -2.19
N ALA A 116 18.33 2.50 -1.68
CA ALA A 116 17.24 3.04 -0.87
C ALA A 116 15.94 3.12 -1.70
N LEU A 117 14.92 2.43 -1.24
CA LEU A 117 13.57 2.39 -1.83
C LEU A 117 12.69 3.41 -1.13
N ALA A 118 11.90 4.16 -1.88
CA ALA A 118 10.92 5.09 -1.30
C ALA A 118 9.83 4.34 -0.51
N HIS A 119 9.30 4.96 0.55
CA HIS A 119 8.20 4.41 1.37
C HIS A 119 6.94 4.01 0.57
N ASP A 120 6.75 4.57 -0.63
CA ASP A 120 5.64 4.34 -1.54
C ASP A 120 6.07 3.65 -2.85
N ALA A 121 7.24 3.00 -2.85
CA ALA A 121 7.77 2.27 -4.00
C ALA A 121 6.73 1.27 -4.56
N SER A 122 6.60 1.25 -5.89
CA SER A 122 5.74 0.28 -6.56
C SER A 122 6.26 -1.15 -6.34
N ALA A 123 5.36 -2.13 -6.43
CA ALA A 123 5.77 -3.54 -6.36
C ALA A 123 6.84 -3.89 -7.42
N THR A 124 6.74 -3.30 -8.62
CA THR A 124 7.72 -3.46 -9.69
C THR A 124 9.08 -2.88 -9.35
N ALA A 125 9.15 -1.73 -8.68
CA ALA A 125 10.41 -1.12 -8.25
C ALA A 125 11.10 -1.98 -7.18
N VAL A 126 10.34 -2.47 -6.19
CA VAL A 126 10.87 -3.38 -5.16
C VAL A 126 11.33 -4.71 -5.78
N GLN A 127 10.56 -5.28 -6.70
CA GLN A 127 10.93 -6.50 -7.41
C GLN A 127 12.24 -6.33 -8.19
N ALA A 128 12.38 -5.22 -8.92
CA ALA A 128 13.58 -4.93 -9.69
C ALA A 128 14.81 -4.78 -8.78
N ALA A 129 14.67 -4.08 -7.65
CA ALA A 129 15.75 -3.91 -6.68
C ALA A 129 16.20 -5.24 -6.05
N LEU A 130 15.26 -6.12 -5.69
CA LEU A 130 15.58 -7.44 -5.15
C LEU A 130 16.21 -8.36 -6.20
N SER A 131 15.74 -8.31 -7.45
CA SER A 131 16.27 -9.13 -8.55
C SER A 131 17.67 -8.71 -8.99
N ALA A 132 18.13 -7.51 -8.57
CA ALA A 132 19.48 -7.02 -8.81
C ALA A 132 20.48 -7.47 -7.73
N LEU A 133 20.01 -8.06 -6.62
CA LEU A 133 20.91 -8.56 -5.58
C LEU A 133 21.61 -9.85 -6.04
N PRO A 134 22.90 -10.04 -5.68
CA PRO A 134 23.56 -11.33 -5.81
C PRO A 134 22.73 -12.45 -5.17
N ASP A 135 22.79 -13.63 -5.78
CA ASP A 135 22.15 -14.86 -5.31
C ASP A 135 20.61 -14.88 -5.33
N VAL A 136 19.95 -13.82 -5.79
CA VAL A 136 18.51 -13.82 -6.11
C VAL A 136 18.33 -14.21 -7.58
N ILE A 137 17.61 -15.31 -7.83
CA ILE A 137 17.32 -15.78 -9.21
C ILE A 137 16.05 -15.10 -9.73
N THR A 138 14.98 -15.15 -8.95
CA THR A 138 13.71 -14.46 -9.26
C THR A 138 13.12 -13.87 -7.99
N ALA A 139 12.50 -12.69 -8.13
CA ALA A 139 11.68 -12.07 -7.11
C ALA A 139 10.26 -11.87 -7.64
N ARG A 140 9.27 -12.07 -6.78
CA ARG A 140 7.86 -11.70 -6.99
C ARG A 140 7.42 -10.83 -5.83
N VAL A 141 6.85 -9.68 -6.15
CA VAL A 141 6.39 -8.73 -5.15
C VAL A 141 4.95 -8.33 -5.44
N GLU A 142 4.10 -8.38 -4.43
CA GLU A 142 2.76 -7.83 -4.44
C GLU A 142 2.64 -6.74 -3.37
N ARG A 143 1.77 -5.75 -3.57
CA ARG A 143 1.58 -4.63 -2.66
C ARG A 143 0.09 -4.34 -2.48
N THR A 144 -0.34 -3.98 -1.26
CA THR A 144 -1.75 -3.65 -0.95
C THR A 144 -2.29 -2.47 -1.75
N ASN A 145 -1.48 -1.45 -2.06
CA ASN A 145 -1.85 -0.33 -2.94
C ASN A 145 -1.00 -0.31 -4.23
N PRO A 146 -1.37 -1.08 -5.27
CA PRO A 146 -0.56 -1.21 -6.47
C PRO A 146 -0.51 0.07 -7.33
N THR A 147 -1.48 0.97 -7.18
CA THR A 147 -1.72 2.13 -8.07
C THR A 147 -1.42 3.49 -7.43
N ASN A 148 -0.98 3.54 -6.16
CA ASN A 148 -0.70 4.77 -5.42
C ASN A 148 -1.87 5.78 -5.36
N ASN A 149 -3.10 5.35 -5.63
CA ASN A 149 -4.30 6.21 -5.76
C ASN A 149 -5.20 6.18 -4.52
N CYS A 150 -4.64 5.80 -3.36
CA CYS A 150 -5.38 5.58 -2.12
C CYS A 150 -5.22 6.69 -1.08
N GLY A 151 -4.81 7.89 -1.49
CA GLY A 151 -4.63 9.03 -0.57
C GLY A 151 -5.92 9.45 0.16
N ASP A 152 -7.10 9.03 -0.32
CA ASP A 152 -8.39 9.30 0.30
C ASP A 152 -8.84 8.22 1.31
N GLY A 153 -8.08 7.12 1.42
CA GLY A 153 -8.32 6.01 2.34
C GLY A 153 -9.61 5.22 2.10
N LEU A 154 -10.14 5.23 0.86
CA LEU A 154 -11.38 4.51 0.50
C LEU A 154 -11.12 3.22 -0.30
N CYS A 155 -9.89 2.75 -0.44
CA CYS A 155 -9.62 1.57 -1.26
C CYS A 155 -9.91 0.27 -0.53
N GLN A 156 -10.35 -0.73 -1.30
CA GLN A 156 -10.63 -2.08 -0.81
C GLN A 156 -9.39 -2.76 -0.20
N ASN A 157 -8.18 -2.44 -0.68
CA ASN A 157 -6.90 -2.91 -0.17
C ASN A 157 -6.13 -1.79 0.55
N ASN A 158 -6.81 -1.09 1.44
CA ASN A 158 -6.32 0.15 2.06
C ASN A 158 -4.89 -0.01 2.63
N PRO A 159 -4.00 0.99 2.43
CA PRO A 159 -2.80 1.14 3.25
C PRO A 159 -3.18 1.15 4.73
N THR A 160 -2.25 0.79 5.62
CA THR A 160 -2.47 1.00 7.05
C THR A 160 -2.69 2.50 7.34
N PRO A 161 -3.37 2.86 8.44
CA PRO A 161 -3.53 4.26 8.82
C PRO A 161 -2.21 5.03 8.74
N GLY A 162 -2.21 6.21 8.12
CA GLY A 162 -0.98 7.00 7.87
C GLY A 162 -0.25 6.71 6.55
N GLY A 163 -0.74 5.77 5.73
CA GLY A 163 -0.24 5.53 4.37
C GLY A 163 0.81 4.43 4.28
N GLY A 164 0.89 3.59 5.30
CA GLY A 164 1.80 2.45 5.31
C GLY A 164 1.40 1.39 4.29
N ASN A 165 2.38 0.90 3.55
CA ASN A 165 2.18 -0.12 2.53
C ASN A 165 2.61 -1.48 3.07
N ALA A 166 1.89 -2.53 2.67
CA ALA A 166 2.33 -3.89 2.92
C ALA A 166 2.78 -4.51 1.59
N TRP A 167 3.98 -5.12 1.62
CA TRP A 167 4.52 -5.87 0.49
C TRP A 167 4.62 -7.35 0.85
N THR A 168 4.17 -8.20 -0.05
CA THR A 168 4.41 -9.64 0.00
C THR A 168 5.55 -9.96 -0.95
N ILE A 169 6.66 -10.46 -0.41
CA ILE A 169 7.88 -10.74 -1.17
C ILE A 169 8.11 -12.24 -1.20
N MET A 170 8.30 -12.80 -2.40
CA MET A 170 8.84 -14.14 -2.58
C MET A 170 10.09 -14.05 -3.45
N ILE A 171 11.14 -14.75 -3.03
CA ILE A 171 12.37 -14.87 -3.80
C ILE A 171 12.73 -16.34 -4.01
N THR A 172 13.45 -16.61 -5.08
CA THR A 172 14.12 -17.90 -5.32
C THR A 172 15.62 -17.68 -5.36
N THR A 173 16.38 -18.58 -4.75
CA THR A 173 17.84 -18.50 -4.62
C THR A 173 18.45 -19.89 -4.82
N GLN A 174 19.72 -19.94 -5.24
CA GLN A 174 20.51 -21.18 -5.21
C GLN A 174 21.21 -21.38 -3.85
N VAL A 175 21.25 -20.33 -3.02
CA VAL A 175 21.90 -20.36 -1.70
C VAL A 175 21.01 -21.09 -0.70
N GLY A 176 21.59 -22.02 0.05
CA GLY A 176 20.87 -22.83 1.04
C GLY A 176 20.07 -23.99 0.46
N ASN A 177 20.00 -24.14 -0.87
CA ASN A 177 19.42 -25.32 -1.48
C ASN A 177 20.38 -26.51 -1.34
N VAL A 178 20.11 -27.42 -0.40
CA VAL A 178 20.79 -28.70 -0.32
C VAL A 178 20.04 -29.65 -1.24
N SER A 179 20.49 -29.79 -2.50
CA SER A 179 20.00 -30.89 -3.34
C SER A 179 20.64 -32.20 -2.86
N PRO A 180 19.86 -33.18 -2.38
CA PRO A 180 20.41 -34.48 -2.03
C PRO A 180 20.95 -35.12 -3.30
N VAL A 181 22.22 -35.53 -3.29
CA VAL A 181 22.85 -36.17 -4.46
C VAL A 181 22.28 -37.57 -4.74
N ALA A 182 21.51 -38.13 -3.80
CA ALA A 182 20.75 -39.37 -3.92
C ALA A 182 19.62 -39.45 -2.85
N PRO A 183 18.49 -40.12 -3.14
CA PRO A 183 17.33 -40.21 -2.24
C PRO A 183 17.57 -40.98 -0.92
N THR A 184 18.70 -41.67 -0.78
CA THR A 184 19.03 -42.52 0.38
C THR A 184 20.10 -41.93 1.31
N ARG A 185 20.60 -40.72 1.05
CA ARG A 185 21.62 -40.10 1.91
C ARG A 185 21.00 -39.51 3.19
N PRO A 186 21.73 -39.52 4.32
CA PRO A 186 21.28 -38.89 5.57
C PRO A 186 20.98 -37.40 5.45
N GLU A 187 21.59 -36.72 4.48
CA GLU A 187 21.40 -35.30 4.18
C GLU A 187 20.09 -34.99 3.44
N ALA A 188 19.31 -36.01 3.03
CA ALA A 188 18.06 -35.82 2.29
C ALA A 188 16.95 -35.12 3.10
N THR A 189 17.08 -35.11 4.43
CA THR A 189 16.21 -34.38 5.37
C THR A 189 16.89 -33.17 5.98
N ALA A 190 18.13 -32.86 5.59
CA ALA A 190 18.83 -31.69 6.08
C ALA A 190 18.36 -30.46 5.29
N GLU A 191 17.47 -29.68 5.88
CA GLU A 191 17.19 -28.33 5.41
C GLU A 191 18.47 -27.49 5.54
N GLY A 192 18.91 -26.89 4.43
CA GLY A 192 20.05 -25.97 4.45
C GLY A 192 19.74 -24.71 5.27
N LEU A 193 20.77 -23.90 5.51
CA LEU A 193 20.57 -22.58 6.13
C LEU A 193 19.64 -21.74 5.24
N HIS A 194 18.40 -21.54 5.72
CA HIS A 194 17.45 -20.64 5.09
C HIS A 194 17.89 -19.20 5.35
N ARG A 195 18.09 -18.44 4.27
CA ARG A 195 18.30 -16.99 4.32
C ARG A 195 17.02 -16.30 3.94
N TYR A 196 16.66 -15.28 4.70
CA TYR A 196 15.49 -14.45 4.45
C TYR A 196 15.93 -13.10 3.89
N VAL A 197 15.00 -12.42 3.21
CA VAL A 197 15.15 -10.98 3.02
C VAL A 197 15.08 -10.34 4.40
N GLU A 198 15.93 -9.37 4.65
CA GLU A 198 15.95 -8.60 5.90
C GLU A 198 15.82 -7.11 5.62
N VAL A 199 15.35 -6.37 6.62
CA VAL A 199 15.44 -4.91 6.60
C VAL A 199 16.83 -4.53 7.09
N ILE A 200 17.65 -3.94 6.23
CA ILE A 200 18.99 -3.47 6.59
C ILE A 200 18.91 -2.13 7.32
N GLY A 201 17.92 -1.30 6.96
CA GLY A 201 17.70 -0.02 7.61
C GLY A 201 16.60 0.78 6.94
N HIS A 202 16.17 1.83 7.62
CA HIS A 202 15.19 2.77 7.10
C HIS A 202 15.45 4.19 7.61
N GLN A 203 14.96 5.17 6.85
CA GLN A 203 14.94 6.59 7.18
C GLN A 203 13.50 7.08 7.00
N LEU A 204 12.56 6.35 7.62
CA LEU A 204 11.15 6.70 7.55
C LEU A 204 10.86 7.96 8.38
N THR A 205 9.93 8.75 7.88
CA THR A 205 9.47 9.99 8.51
C THR A 205 7.96 9.95 8.67
N GLY A 206 7.43 10.69 9.63
CA GLY A 206 6.03 10.63 10.04
C GLY A 206 5.88 10.12 11.47
N VAL A 207 4.80 10.50 12.12
CA VAL A 207 4.46 10.04 13.48
C VAL A 207 4.20 8.54 13.44
N ASP A 208 4.80 7.79 14.37
CA ASP A 208 4.72 6.33 14.50
C ASP A 208 5.12 5.55 13.24
N ALA A 209 6.03 6.12 12.43
CA ALA A 209 6.57 5.45 11.26
C ALA A 209 7.42 4.24 11.64
N THR A 210 6.85 3.03 11.52
CA THR A 210 7.55 1.77 11.72
C THR A 210 7.75 1.02 10.41
N LEU A 211 8.76 0.14 10.41
CA LEU A 211 8.98 -0.83 9.35
C LEU A 211 9.13 -2.20 9.99
N ASP A 212 8.10 -3.03 9.81
CA ASP A 212 8.06 -4.37 10.36
C ASP A 212 8.19 -5.39 9.23
N MET A 213 9.04 -6.39 9.42
CA MET A 213 9.23 -7.51 8.49
C MET A 213 9.07 -8.81 9.26
N GLU A 214 8.18 -9.67 8.79
CA GLU A 214 7.96 -11.00 9.36
C GLU A 214 8.39 -12.06 8.34
N ALA A 215 9.32 -12.93 8.74
CA ALA A 215 9.71 -14.09 7.97
C ALA A 215 8.74 -15.24 8.26
N GLY A 216 8.05 -15.74 7.23
CA GLY A 216 7.13 -16.86 7.41
C GLY A 216 7.01 -17.71 6.16
N TYR A 217 7.26 -19.02 6.29
CA TYR A 217 6.81 -20.03 5.32
C TYR A 217 5.34 -20.42 5.53
N GLY A 218 4.70 -19.88 6.57
CA GLY A 218 3.28 -20.03 6.82
C GLY A 218 2.80 -18.97 7.81
N ARG A 219 1.71 -18.28 7.43
CA ARG A 219 1.01 -17.23 8.19
C ARG A 219 1.61 -15.82 8.04
N SER A 220 1.46 -15.25 6.86
CA SER A 220 1.33 -13.80 6.71
C SER A 220 0.14 -13.34 7.58
N TYR A 221 0.33 -12.26 8.35
CA TYR A 221 -0.69 -11.69 9.23
C TYR A 221 -2.06 -11.58 8.54
N ALA A 222 -3.13 -11.76 9.33
CA ALA A 222 -4.53 -11.71 8.90
C ALA A 222 -5.02 -10.30 8.50
N VAL A 223 -4.17 -9.47 7.91
CA VAL A 223 -4.57 -8.19 7.32
C VAL A 223 -5.04 -8.49 5.89
N ASN A 224 -6.36 -8.63 5.74
CA ASN A 224 -7.07 -8.82 4.46
C ASN A 224 -6.58 -9.98 3.57
N LYS A 225 -6.75 -11.23 4.06
CA LYS A 225 -6.64 -12.47 3.27
C LYS A 225 -7.55 -12.56 2.04
N GLY A 226 -8.48 -11.62 1.83
CA GLY A 226 -9.33 -11.59 0.64
C GLY A 226 -8.62 -11.13 -0.63
N ALA A 227 -7.45 -10.48 -0.53
CA ALA A 227 -6.85 -9.75 -1.64
C ALA A 227 -5.53 -10.32 -2.17
N ILE A 228 -4.92 -11.29 -1.49
CA ILE A 228 -3.62 -11.84 -1.87
C ILE A 228 -3.76 -13.36 -1.91
N ALA A 229 -3.83 -13.92 -3.11
CA ALA A 229 -3.82 -15.36 -3.29
C ALA A 229 -2.53 -15.89 -2.64
N PRO A 230 -2.59 -16.86 -1.70
CA PRO A 230 -1.39 -17.45 -1.15
C PRO A 230 -0.69 -18.21 -2.28
N LEU A 231 0.30 -17.57 -2.90
CA LEU A 231 1.26 -18.24 -3.76
C LEU A 231 2.10 -19.12 -2.82
N THR A 232 1.61 -20.34 -2.62
CA THR A 232 2.35 -21.41 -1.95
C THR A 232 3.66 -21.59 -2.73
N PRO A 233 4.85 -21.37 -2.13
CA PRO A 233 6.09 -21.66 -2.83
C PRO A 233 6.21 -23.18 -2.93
N TYR A 234 5.84 -23.75 -4.07
CA TYR A 234 6.18 -25.13 -4.38
C TYR A 234 7.61 -25.18 -4.92
N SER A 235 8.50 -25.88 -4.22
CA SER A 235 9.77 -26.33 -4.78
C SER A 235 9.50 -27.53 -5.68
N LEU A 236 9.60 -27.35 -6.99
CA LEU A 236 9.58 -28.45 -7.96
C LEU A 236 11.02 -28.91 -8.20
N ALA A 237 11.39 -30.07 -7.65
CA ALA A 237 12.61 -30.77 -8.02
C ALA A 237 12.29 -31.76 -9.16
N PHE A 238 12.87 -31.55 -10.34
CA PHE A 238 12.82 -32.52 -11.44
C PHE A 238 14.08 -33.39 -11.39
N GLY A 239 13.90 -34.69 -11.12
CA GLY A 239 14.91 -35.73 -11.30
C GLY A 239 14.22 -36.99 -11.83
N GLY A 240 14.54 -37.39 -13.06
CA GLY A 240 14.06 -38.65 -13.66
C GLY A 240 14.55 -39.86 -12.85
N SER A 241 13.79 -40.95 -12.77
CA SER A 241 13.35 -41.77 -13.89
C SER A 241 11.94 -42.37 -13.70
N GLY A 242 11.16 -42.40 -14.79
CA GLY A 242 10.05 -43.34 -14.96
C GLY A 242 8.70 -42.88 -14.39
N GLY A 243 7.69 -42.85 -15.26
CA GLY A 243 6.32 -42.51 -14.91
C GLY A 243 5.65 -43.47 -13.91
N THR A 244 4.61 -42.94 -13.29
CA THR A 244 3.40 -43.59 -12.75
C THR A 244 3.37 -45.12 -12.68
N TYR A 245 3.08 -45.65 -11.48
CA TYR A 245 2.73 -47.04 -11.14
C TYR A 245 3.86 -48.09 -11.15
N GLY A 246 4.46 -48.29 -9.96
CA GLY A 246 4.57 -49.62 -9.32
C GLY A 246 5.24 -50.79 -10.06
N GLY A 247 6.33 -50.60 -10.79
CA GLY A 247 7.13 -51.69 -11.35
C GLY A 247 8.55 -51.76 -10.79
N LYS A 248 8.95 -52.89 -10.19
CA LYS A 248 10.35 -53.19 -9.83
C LYS A 248 11.19 -53.33 -11.12
N GLY A 249 12.26 -52.54 -11.26
CA GLY A 249 13.27 -52.78 -12.29
C GLY A 249 13.97 -54.12 -12.05
N GLY A 250 14.15 -54.91 -13.12
CA GLY A 250 14.60 -56.30 -13.07
C GLY A 250 16.03 -56.50 -12.55
N ASP A 251 16.28 -57.69 -12.01
CA ASP A 251 17.57 -58.09 -11.48
C ASP A 251 18.61 -58.18 -12.60
N GLY A 252 19.75 -57.51 -12.40
CA GLY A 252 20.87 -57.56 -13.32
C GLY A 252 21.52 -58.94 -13.34
N ASN A 253 21.65 -59.52 -14.53
CA ASN A 253 22.62 -60.58 -14.76
C ASN A 253 23.93 -59.94 -15.25
N GLY A 254 25.04 -60.41 -14.68
CA GLY A 254 26.40 -59.99 -15.03
C GLY A 254 26.86 -60.44 -16.41
#